data_AF-A0A1B6YGB8-F1
#
_entry.id   AF-A0A1B6YGB8-F1
#
_cell.length_a   1.000
_cell.length_b   1.000
_cell.length_c   1.000
_cell.angle_alpha   90.00
_cell.angle_beta   90.00
_cell.angle_gamma   90.00
#
_symmetry.space_group_name_H-M   'P 1'
#
loop_
_entity.id
_entity.type
_entity.pdbx_description
1 polymer ?
#
loop_
_entity_poly.entity_id
_entity_poly.type
_entity_poly.pdbx_seq_one_letter_code
_entity_poly.pdbx_strand_id
1 'polypeptide(L)'
;MTELMLGMTSNFFVRFIFVLFLFVIGLAVSSAIDREPKAMGRFVYGLIVVFTAAIWNGALGLWAAVSATNVDTASWVYLAVMAAAGLFLAFASRRRSVDVYGNAGNAYMAAIPLVNLVLIFKGSENKRTAARPIWVSLFRTVAFISLAVVAMLPGVVLQIMGKEGNIQPNIADLAPARAVKITAMINDAAAPAVIDKNTVLMGAKSEDMTLVLQYQLFGDVFDNVSPETFQFAMNSTLTNAACTDPIYRHLIKVGGAVRFQYDILKKGGMEKAAVTVSSC
;
A
#
# COMPACT_ATOMS: atom_id res chain seq x y z
N MET A 1 -14.84 0.81 0.64
CA MET A 1 -13.80 -0.05 0.03
C MET A 1 -12.48 0.67 -0.18
N THR A 2 -12.49 1.83 -0.85
CA THR A 2 -11.30 2.66 -1.10
C THR A 2 -10.55 3.09 0.16
N GLU A 3 -11.25 3.37 1.26
CA GLU A 3 -10.63 3.67 2.57
C GLU A 3 -9.88 2.47 3.15
N LEU A 4 -10.44 1.26 3.00
CA LEU A 4 -9.78 0.00 3.36
C LEU A 4 -8.53 -0.22 2.48
N MET A 5 -8.63 0.07 1.18
CA MET A 5 -7.50 0.01 0.26
C MET A 5 -6.42 1.01 0.62
N LEU A 6 -6.76 2.27 0.94
CA LEU A 6 -5.78 3.28 1.30
C LEU A 6 -5.07 2.92 2.60
N GLY A 7 -5.81 2.45 3.62
CA GLY A 7 -5.23 1.91 4.86
C GLY A 7 -4.36 0.66 4.63
N MET A 8 -4.72 -0.18 3.66
CA MET A 8 -3.84 -1.24 3.19
C MET A 8 -2.61 -0.67 2.47
N THR A 9 -2.74 0.30 1.57
CA THR A 9 -1.60 0.87 0.87
C THR A 9 -0.66 1.65 1.79
N SER A 10 -1.12 2.23 2.89
CA SER A 10 -0.25 2.98 3.80
C SER A 10 0.46 2.09 4.82
N ASN A 11 -0.09 0.90 5.13
CA ASN A 11 0.43 0.07 6.22
C ASN A 11 0.78 -1.36 5.77
N PHE A 12 2.08 -1.67 5.76
CA PHE A 12 2.62 -3.00 5.41
C PHE A 12 1.98 -4.14 6.22
N PHE A 13 1.75 -3.96 7.52
CA PHE A 13 1.17 -4.99 8.39
C PHE A 13 -0.27 -5.31 7.99
N VAL A 14 -1.06 -4.29 7.64
CA VAL A 14 -2.45 -4.46 7.17
C VAL A 14 -2.47 -5.17 5.81
N ARG A 15 -1.54 -4.83 4.89
CA ARG A 15 -1.39 -5.57 3.61
C ARG A 15 -1.11 -7.05 3.86
N PHE A 16 -0.18 -7.33 4.77
CA PHE A 16 0.23 -8.70 5.08
C PHE A 16 -0.95 -9.52 5.63
N ILE A 17 -1.71 -8.99 6.59
CA ILE A 17 -2.90 -9.66 7.13
C ILE A 17 -3.94 -9.91 6.04
N PHE A 18 -4.16 -8.93 5.15
CA PHE A 18 -5.14 -9.08 4.08
C PHE A 18 -4.73 -10.16 3.05
N VAL A 19 -3.47 -10.17 2.63
CA VAL A 19 -2.94 -11.21 1.73
C VAL A 19 -3.02 -12.59 2.39
N LEU A 20 -2.71 -12.68 3.70
CA LEU A 20 -2.85 -13.91 4.49
C LEU A 20 -4.30 -14.40 4.51
N PHE A 21 -5.25 -13.49 4.76
CA PHE A 21 -6.68 -13.81 4.78
C PHE A 21 -7.16 -14.34 3.42
N LEU A 22 -6.81 -13.66 2.32
CA LEU A 22 -7.14 -14.11 0.96
C LEU A 22 -6.53 -15.48 0.65
N PHE A 23 -5.29 -15.72 1.09
CA PHE A 23 -4.63 -17.00 0.91
C PHE A 23 -5.35 -18.13 1.68
N VAL A 24 -5.76 -17.89 2.92
CA VAL A 24 -6.52 -18.87 3.73
C VAL A 24 -7.89 -19.17 3.09
N ILE A 25 -8.61 -18.15 2.61
CA ILE A 25 -9.84 -18.36 1.82
C ILE A 25 -9.53 -19.19 0.58
N GLY A 26 -8.43 -18.89 -0.12
CA GLY A 26 -8.01 -19.66 -1.28
C GLY A 26 -7.72 -21.13 -0.96
N LEU A 27 -7.17 -21.43 0.21
CA LEU A 27 -6.99 -22.81 0.67
C LEU A 27 -8.32 -23.51 0.93
N ALA A 28 -9.30 -22.83 1.53
CA ALA A 28 -10.63 -23.37 1.75
C ALA A 28 -11.41 -23.61 0.43
N VAL A 29 -11.34 -22.65 -0.51
CA VAL A 29 -11.97 -22.78 -1.83
C VAL A 29 -11.31 -23.89 -2.63
N SER A 30 -9.98 -23.94 -2.65
CA SER A 30 -9.28 -25.00 -3.37
C SER A 30 -9.54 -26.38 -2.76
N SER A 31 -9.69 -26.51 -1.44
CA SER A 31 -10.04 -27.78 -0.80
C SER A 31 -11.44 -28.27 -1.12
N ALA A 32 -12.38 -27.36 -1.35
CA ALA A 32 -13.71 -27.70 -1.84
C ALA A 32 -13.70 -28.17 -3.32
N ILE A 33 -12.89 -27.53 -4.17
CA ILE A 33 -12.86 -27.79 -5.62
C ILE A 33 -12.00 -29.01 -5.99
N ASP A 34 -10.81 -29.12 -5.40
CA ASP A 34 -9.82 -30.15 -5.72
C ASP A 34 -9.61 -31.03 -4.48
N ARG A 35 -10.47 -32.04 -4.35
CA ARG A 35 -10.47 -33.01 -3.24
C ARG A 35 -9.25 -33.94 -3.29
N GLU A 36 -8.76 -34.26 -4.50
CA GLU A 36 -7.59 -35.09 -4.75
C GLU A 36 -6.54 -34.36 -5.60
N PRO A 37 -5.82 -33.38 -5.00
CA PRO A 37 -4.90 -32.55 -5.76
C PRO A 37 -3.71 -33.35 -6.30
N LYS A 38 -3.50 -33.26 -7.62
CA LYS A 38 -2.37 -33.90 -8.31
C LYS A 38 -1.03 -33.25 -7.93
N ALA A 39 0.02 -34.06 -7.82
CA ALA A 39 1.37 -33.60 -7.49
C ALA A 39 1.88 -32.55 -8.50
N MET A 40 2.52 -31.49 -8.00
CA MET A 40 3.14 -30.44 -8.81
C MET A 40 4.65 -30.38 -8.56
N GLY A 41 5.43 -30.42 -9.64
CA GLY A 41 6.89 -30.32 -9.55
C GLY A 41 7.37 -28.93 -9.15
N ARG A 42 8.50 -28.89 -8.43
CA ARG A 42 9.16 -27.68 -7.90
C ARG A 42 9.34 -26.50 -8.87
N PHE A 43 9.57 -26.77 -10.16
CA PHE A 43 9.83 -25.72 -11.15
C PHE A 43 8.57 -24.94 -11.49
N VAL A 44 7.48 -25.65 -11.77
CA VAL A 44 6.18 -25.05 -12.06
C VAL A 44 5.70 -24.27 -10.83
N TYR A 45 5.87 -24.87 -9.63
CA TYR A 45 5.54 -24.18 -8.38
C TYR A 45 6.35 -22.90 -8.17
N GLY A 46 7.68 -22.94 -8.37
CA GLY A 46 8.54 -21.77 -8.25
C GLY A 46 8.16 -20.64 -9.21
N LEU A 47 7.79 -20.96 -10.45
CA LEU A 47 7.31 -19.95 -11.43
C LEU A 47 6.02 -19.30 -10.96
N ILE A 48 5.09 -20.08 -10.40
CA ILE A 48 3.83 -19.56 -9.85
C ILE A 48 4.10 -18.63 -8.67
N VAL A 49 5.03 -18.97 -7.78
CA VAL A 49 5.41 -18.11 -6.64
C VAL A 49 5.97 -16.78 -7.14
N VAL A 50 6.90 -16.80 -8.10
CA VAL A 50 7.47 -15.56 -8.65
C VAL A 50 6.43 -14.73 -9.39
N PHE A 51 5.58 -15.36 -10.20
CA PHE A 51 4.52 -14.67 -10.93
C PHE A 51 3.50 -14.02 -10.00
N THR A 52 3.11 -14.73 -8.93
CA THR A 52 2.21 -14.20 -7.89
C THR A 52 2.86 -13.02 -7.17
N ALA A 53 4.15 -13.12 -6.84
CA ALA A 53 4.89 -12.01 -6.24
C ALA A 53 4.98 -10.80 -7.19
N ALA A 54 5.19 -11.01 -8.50
CA ALA A 54 5.18 -9.96 -9.50
C ALA A 54 3.81 -9.27 -9.58
N ILE A 55 2.71 -10.04 -9.56
CA ILE A 55 1.35 -9.49 -9.53
C ILE A 55 1.13 -8.65 -8.27
N TRP A 56 1.46 -9.19 -7.09
CA TRP A 56 1.24 -8.46 -5.84
C TRP A 56 2.04 -7.15 -5.75
N ASN A 57 3.25 -7.11 -6.31
CA ASN A 57 4.06 -5.89 -6.37
C ASN A 57 3.58 -4.93 -7.48
N GLY A 58 3.26 -5.44 -8.67
CA GLY A 58 2.83 -4.64 -9.82
C GLY A 58 1.39 -4.10 -9.69
N ALA A 59 0.52 -4.80 -8.98
CA ALA A 59 -0.89 -4.41 -8.80
C ALA A 59 -1.01 -3.05 -8.09
N LEU A 60 -0.06 -2.70 -7.21
CA LEU A 60 -0.01 -1.37 -6.56
C LEU A 60 0.21 -0.26 -7.59
N GLY A 61 1.10 -0.46 -8.55
CA GLY A 61 1.34 0.48 -9.64
C GLY A 61 0.13 0.64 -10.55
N LEU A 62 -0.53 -0.48 -10.88
CA LEU A 62 -1.76 -0.46 -11.65
C LEU A 62 -2.90 0.25 -10.90
N TRP A 63 -3.05 0.00 -9.60
CA TRP A 63 -4.02 0.70 -8.76
C TRP A 63 -3.78 2.21 -8.78
N ALA A 64 -2.53 2.64 -8.60
CA ALA A 64 -2.16 4.04 -8.62
C ALA A 64 -2.56 4.69 -9.95
N ALA A 65 -2.17 4.10 -11.09
CA ALA A 65 -2.51 4.61 -12.41
C ALA A 65 -4.04 4.68 -12.69
N VAL A 66 -4.80 3.66 -12.28
CA VAL A 66 -6.25 3.61 -12.52
C VAL A 66 -7.01 4.51 -11.52
N SER A 67 -6.49 4.69 -10.30
CA SER A 67 -7.11 5.53 -9.28
C SER A 67 -7.22 7.01 -9.69
N ALA A 68 -6.36 7.45 -10.61
CA ALA A 68 -6.42 8.77 -11.23
C ALA A 68 -7.65 8.98 -12.14
N THR A 69 -8.35 7.91 -12.54
CA THR A 69 -9.60 8.00 -13.31
C THR A 69 -10.81 7.68 -12.45
N ASN A 70 -10.78 6.55 -11.73
CA ASN A 70 -11.84 6.16 -10.80
C ASN A 70 -11.28 5.33 -9.65
N VAL A 71 -11.27 5.92 -8.45
CA VAL A 71 -10.68 5.31 -7.25
C VAL A 71 -11.44 4.08 -6.75
N ASP A 72 -12.76 4.03 -6.93
CA ASP A 72 -13.59 2.90 -6.48
C ASP A 72 -13.40 1.69 -7.39
N THR A 73 -13.44 1.90 -8.70
CA THR A 73 -13.17 0.84 -9.70
C THR A 73 -11.74 0.32 -9.57
N ALA A 74 -10.75 1.22 -9.43
CA ALA A 74 -9.35 0.83 -9.20
C ALA A 74 -9.22 -0.07 -7.97
N SER A 75 -9.88 0.29 -6.87
CA SER A 75 -9.88 -0.47 -5.61
C SER A 75 -10.48 -1.87 -5.79
N TRP A 76 -11.62 -1.99 -6.47
CA TRP A 76 -12.25 -3.30 -6.75
C TRP A 76 -11.42 -4.19 -7.67
N VAL A 77 -10.85 -3.62 -8.73
CA VAL A 77 -9.98 -4.36 -9.66
C VAL A 77 -8.73 -4.85 -8.95
N TYR A 78 -8.10 -4.00 -8.14
CA TYR A 78 -6.95 -4.38 -7.33
C TYR A 78 -7.27 -5.57 -6.43
N LEU A 79 -8.36 -5.47 -5.67
CA LEU A 79 -8.84 -6.54 -4.80
C LEU A 79 -9.07 -7.87 -5.52
N ALA A 80 -9.76 -7.82 -6.67
CA ALA A 80 -10.04 -9.00 -7.48
C ALA A 80 -8.75 -9.65 -7.98
N VAL A 81 -7.78 -8.86 -8.44
CA VAL A 81 -6.47 -9.34 -8.90
C VAL A 81 -5.68 -9.97 -7.74
N MET A 82 -5.65 -9.32 -6.57
CA MET A 82 -4.96 -9.84 -5.38
C MET A 82 -5.60 -11.16 -4.90
N ALA A 83 -6.93 -11.24 -4.90
CA ALA A 83 -7.68 -12.43 -4.52
C ALA A 83 -7.45 -13.58 -5.51
N ALA A 84 -7.50 -13.31 -6.82
CA ALA A 84 -7.22 -14.31 -7.86
C ALA A 84 -5.79 -14.86 -7.75
N ALA A 85 -4.81 -13.98 -7.53
CA ALA A 85 -3.41 -14.36 -7.33
C ALA A 85 -3.22 -15.20 -6.04
N GLY A 86 -3.87 -14.83 -4.94
CA GLY A 86 -3.87 -15.61 -3.70
C GLY A 86 -4.51 -16.99 -3.84
N LEU A 87 -5.64 -17.08 -4.54
CA LEU A 87 -6.31 -18.34 -4.86
C LEU A 87 -5.42 -19.24 -5.73
N PHE A 88 -4.80 -18.67 -6.76
CA PHE A 88 -3.90 -19.40 -7.65
C PHE A 88 -2.68 -19.95 -6.90
N LEU A 89 -2.07 -19.15 -6.02
CA LEU A 89 -0.98 -19.60 -5.15
C LEU A 89 -1.46 -20.74 -4.22
N ALA A 90 -2.61 -20.59 -3.57
CA ALA A 90 -3.15 -21.62 -2.67
C ALA A 90 -3.37 -22.96 -3.37
N PHE A 91 -3.93 -22.95 -4.60
CA PHE A 91 -4.05 -24.15 -5.43
C PHE A 91 -2.70 -24.81 -5.73
N ALA A 92 -1.72 -24.01 -6.12
CA ALA A 92 -0.37 -24.49 -6.41
C ALA A 92 0.30 -25.07 -5.16
N SER A 93 0.12 -24.43 -3.99
CA SER A 93 0.69 -24.85 -2.71
C SER A 93 0.11 -26.17 -2.22
N ARG A 94 -1.20 -26.43 -2.42
CA ARG A 94 -1.81 -27.73 -2.10
C ARG A 94 -1.24 -28.85 -2.95
N ARG A 95 -1.14 -28.65 -4.26
CA ARG A 95 -0.54 -29.61 -5.19
C ARG A 95 0.94 -29.87 -4.90
N ARG A 96 1.68 -28.84 -4.50
CA ARG A 96 3.07 -28.97 -4.10
C ARG A 96 3.23 -29.66 -2.74
N SER A 97 2.36 -29.39 -1.78
CA SER A 97 2.35 -30.07 -0.49
C SER A 97 2.15 -31.58 -0.66
N VAL A 98 1.25 -32.02 -1.54
CA VAL A 98 1.09 -33.45 -1.86
C VAL A 98 2.36 -34.06 -2.42
N ASP A 99 3.07 -33.36 -3.31
CA ASP A 99 4.31 -33.85 -3.89
C ASP A 99 5.45 -33.98 -2.85
N VAL A 100 5.48 -33.06 -1.86
CA VAL A 100 6.56 -32.99 -0.85
C VAL A 100 6.30 -33.87 0.36
N TYR A 101 5.06 -33.88 0.85
CA TYR A 101 4.67 -34.47 2.14
C TYR A 101 3.62 -35.59 2.00
N GLY A 102 3.21 -35.93 0.77
CA GLY A 102 2.16 -36.92 0.54
C GLY A 102 0.74 -36.46 0.89
N ASN A 103 0.56 -35.26 1.43
CA ASN A 103 -0.74 -34.70 1.80
C ASN A 103 -0.83 -33.19 1.50
N ALA A 104 -2.05 -32.66 1.41
CA ALA A 104 -2.31 -31.23 1.17
C ALA A 104 -2.25 -30.38 2.46
N GLY A 105 -2.04 -31.00 3.63
CA GLY A 105 -2.16 -30.38 4.94
C GLY A 105 -1.14 -29.26 5.16
N ASN A 106 0.07 -29.39 4.65
CA ASN A 106 1.15 -28.40 4.83
C ASN A 106 1.10 -27.23 3.82
N ALA A 107 0.04 -27.12 3.02
CA ALA A 107 -0.11 -26.02 2.06
C ALA A 107 -0.18 -24.64 2.73
N TYR A 108 -0.64 -24.55 3.99
CA TYR A 108 -0.67 -23.31 4.76
C TYR A 108 0.72 -22.69 4.95
N MET A 109 1.78 -23.50 4.86
CA MET A 109 3.16 -23.02 4.97
C MET A 109 3.54 -22.01 3.87
N ALA A 110 2.83 -22.02 2.72
CA ALA A 110 3.07 -21.06 1.65
C ALA A 110 2.56 -19.64 1.95
N ALA A 111 1.76 -19.47 3.01
CA ALA A 111 1.28 -18.16 3.45
C ALA A 111 2.41 -17.27 4.01
N ILE A 112 3.51 -17.90 4.48
CA ILE A 112 4.67 -17.22 5.02
C ILE A 112 5.78 -17.25 3.96
N PRO A 113 6.23 -16.10 3.44
CA PRO A 113 7.18 -16.05 2.32
C PRO A 113 8.48 -16.86 2.55
N LEU A 114 9.04 -16.79 3.76
CA LEU A 114 10.25 -17.54 4.12
C LEU A 114 10.00 -19.05 4.18
N VAL A 115 8.84 -19.47 4.71
CA VAL A 115 8.48 -20.89 4.81
C VAL A 115 8.08 -21.44 3.43
N ASN A 116 7.61 -20.60 2.53
CA ASN A 116 7.30 -20.97 1.15
C ASN A 116 8.55 -21.45 0.38
N LEU A 117 9.74 -20.96 0.73
CA LEU A 117 11.01 -21.48 0.19
C LEU A 117 11.21 -22.97 0.51
N VAL A 118 10.68 -23.46 1.65
CA VAL A 118 10.72 -24.89 1.99
C VAL A 118 9.93 -25.72 0.97
N LEU A 119 8.76 -25.25 0.55
CA LEU A 119 7.97 -25.93 -0.49
C LEU A 119 8.65 -25.87 -1.86
N ILE A 120 9.40 -24.80 -2.16
CA ILE A 120 10.18 -24.70 -3.40
C ILE A 120 11.36 -25.67 -3.40
N PHE A 121 12.11 -25.75 -2.30
CA PHE A 121 13.40 -26.46 -2.28
C PHE A 121 13.36 -27.88 -1.72
N LYS A 122 12.36 -28.25 -0.90
CA LYS A 122 12.28 -29.62 -0.34
C LYS A 122 12.03 -30.65 -1.46
N GLY A 123 12.82 -31.71 -1.52
CA GLY A 123 12.62 -32.82 -2.47
C GLY A 123 11.32 -33.57 -2.22
N SER A 124 10.78 -34.25 -3.23
CA SER A 124 9.62 -35.14 -3.05
C SER A 124 10.02 -36.36 -2.19
N GLU A 125 9.18 -36.73 -1.22
CA GLU A 125 9.34 -37.96 -0.45
C GLU A 125 9.03 -39.22 -1.29
N ASN A 126 8.33 -39.08 -2.42
CA ASN A 126 8.14 -40.16 -3.39
C ASN A 126 9.44 -40.37 -4.18
N LYS A 127 10.18 -41.42 -3.79
CA LYS A 127 11.48 -41.85 -4.34
C LYS A 127 11.43 -42.35 -5.79
N ARG A 128 10.95 -41.53 -6.74
CA ARG A 128 11.08 -41.78 -8.20
C ARG A 128 11.96 -40.78 -8.94
N THR A 129 12.41 -39.71 -8.29
CA THR A 129 13.41 -38.78 -8.84
C THR A 129 14.76 -39.02 -8.21
N ALA A 130 15.46 -40.03 -8.73
CA ALA A 130 16.88 -40.27 -8.49
C ALA A 130 17.73 -39.04 -8.87
N ALA A 131 18.76 -38.80 -8.07
CA ALA A 131 19.96 -38.00 -8.30
C ALA A 131 19.93 -37.06 -9.53
N ARG A 132 19.39 -35.85 -9.36
CA ARG A 132 19.70 -34.74 -10.29
C ARG A 132 20.94 -33.99 -9.76
N PRO A 133 21.93 -33.67 -10.62
CA PRO A 133 23.16 -33.03 -10.18
C PRO A 133 22.89 -31.70 -9.46
N ILE A 134 23.62 -31.46 -8.38
CA ILE A 134 23.48 -30.31 -7.46
C ILE A 134 23.51 -28.97 -8.23
N TRP A 135 24.31 -28.88 -9.30
CA TRP A 135 24.40 -27.72 -10.18
C TRP A 135 23.07 -27.31 -10.84
N VAL A 136 22.20 -28.28 -11.18
CA VAL A 136 20.86 -27.99 -11.74
C VAL A 136 19.91 -27.43 -10.68
N SER A 137 20.11 -27.83 -9.42
CA SER A 137 19.40 -27.23 -8.28
C SER A 137 19.90 -25.81 -8.03
N LEU A 138 21.22 -25.61 -8.05
CA LEU A 138 21.85 -24.32 -7.81
C LEU A 138 21.49 -23.28 -8.88
N PHE A 139 21.57 -23.64 -10.17
CA PHE A 139 21.19 -22.76 -11.28
C PHE A 139 19.70 -22.38 -11.22
N ARG A 140 18.83 -23.33 -10.83
CA ARG A 140 17.40 -23.02 -10.60
C ARG A 140 17.18 -22.09 -9.42
N THR A 141 17.86 -22.32 -8.30
CA THR A 141 17.77 -21.42 -7.13
C THR A 141 18.21 -20.01 -7.50
N VAL A 142 19.35 -19.88 -8.17
CA VAL A 142 19.86 -18.59 -8.66
C VAL A 142 18.87 -17.97 -9.65
N ALA A 143 18.36 -18.73 -10.62
CA ALA A 143 17.37 -18.23 -11.56
C ALA A 143 16.09 -17.74 -10.87
N PHE A 144 15.55 -18.47 -9.87
CA PHE A 144 14.37 -18.05 -9.12
C PHE A 144 14.62 -16.83 -8.25
N ILE A 145 15.79 -16.73 -7.61
CA ILE A 145 16.17 -15.54 -6.85
C ILE A 145 16.30 -14.34 -7.79
N SER A 146 16.97 -14.49 -8.93
CA SER A 146 17.09 -13.43 -9.94
C SER A 146 15.74 -13.00 -10.48
N LEU A 147 14.83 -13.94 -10.77
CA LEU A 147 13.49 -13.65 -11.25
C LEU A 147 12.62 -12.98 -10.17
N ALA A 148 12.78 -13.38 -8.90
CA ALA A 148 12.12 -12.72 -7.77
C ALA A 148 12.64 -11.29 -7.56
N VAL A 149 13.95 -11.07 -7.67
CA VAL A 149 14.55 -9.73 -7.63
C VAL A 149 14.01 -8.88 -8.78
N VAL A 150 14.01 -9.40 -10.01
CA VAL A 150 13.45 -8.70 -11.17
C VAL A 150 11.95 -8.42 -11.01
N ALA A 151 11.18 -9.35 -10.43
CA ALA A 151 9.76 -9.14 -10.14
C ALA A 151 9.49 -8.07 -9.06
N MET A 152 10.46 -7.83 -8.17
CA MET A 152 10.41 -6.77 -7.16
C MET A 152 10.84 -5.40 -7.71
N LEU A 153 11.67 -5.36 -8.76
CA LEU A 153 12.18 -4.12 -9.36
C LEU A 153 11.06 -3.17 -9.83
N PRO A 154 9.97 -3.60 -10.50
CA PRO A 154 8.87 -2.71 -10.85
C PRO A 154 8.25 -2.00 -9.65
N GLY A 155 8.10 -2.69 -8.51
CA GLY A 155 7.58 -2.09 -7.28
C GLY A 155 8.52 -1.03 -6.70
N VAL A 156 9.83 -1.29 -6.74
CA VAL A 156 10.86 -0.35 -6.27
C VAL A 156 10.98 0.85 -7.23
N VAL A 157 11.01 0.61 -8.54
CA VAL A 157 11.09 1.66 -9.56
C VAL A 157 9.85 2.55 -9.52
N LEU A 158 8.66 1.99 -9.35
CA LEU A 158 7.42 2.78 -9.21
C LEU A 158 7.33 3.51 -7.87
N GLN A 159 7.93 3.00 -6.79
CA GLN A 159 8.06 3.76 -5.54
C GLN A 159 9.04 4.93 -5.67
N ILE A 160 10.13 4.76 -6.41
CA ILE A 160 11.11 5.81 -6.67
C ILE A 160 10.51 6.87 -7.62
N MET A 161 9.88 6.44 -8.71
CA MET A 161 9.20 7.36 -9.65
C MET A 161 7.93 7.97 -9.05
N GLY A 162 7.26 7.28 -8.12
CA GLY A 162 6.09 7.79 -7.40
C GLY A 162 6.43 8.87 -6.36
N LYS A 163 7.71 9.01 -5.96
CA LYS A 163 8.18 10.20 -5.24
C LYS A 163 8.29 11.43 -6.15
N GLU A 164 8.38 11.23 -7.47
CA GLU A 164 8.44 12.31 -8.46
C GLU A 164 7.07 12.55 -9.14
N GLY A 165 6.20 11.53 -9.18
CA GLY A 165 4.89 11.57 -9.82
C GLY A 165 3.75 11.63 -8.81
N ASN A 166 3.13 12.82 -8.74
CA ASN A 166 1.92 13.15 -7.99
C ASN A 166 0.70 12.31 -8.47
N ILE A 167 0.67 11.00 -8.20
CA ILE A 167 -0.50 10.16 -8.48
C ILE A 167 -1.55 10.45 -7.40
N GLN A 168 -2.28 11.54 -7.61
CA GLN A 168 -3.43 11.88 -6.79
C GLN A 168 -4.65 11.12 -7.34
N PRO A 169 -5.30 10.27 -6.53
CA PRO A 169 -6.53 9.61 -6.96
C PRO A 169 -7.59 10.68 -7.28
N ASN A 170 -8.37 10.45 -8.34
CA ASN A 170 -9.46 11.34 -8.67
C ASN A 170 -10.56 11.18 -7.63
N ILE A 171 -10.70 12.20 -6.78
CA ILE A 171 -11.72 12.29 -5.74
C ILE A 171 -12.92 13.15 -6.16
N ALA A 172 -12.92 13.71 -7.37
CA ALA A 172 -13.90 14.71 -7.79
C ALA A 172 -15.34 14.18 -7.85
N ASP A 173 -15.48 12.87 -8.08
CA ASP A 173 -16.77 12.20 -8.20
C ASP A 173 -17.26 11.56 -6.88
N LEU A 174 -16.50 11.75 -5.79
CA LEU A 174 -16.87 11.19 -4.48
C LEU A 174 -17.77 12.12 -3.69
N ALA A 175 -18.59 11.55 -2.80
CA ALA A 175 -19.32 12.33 -1.81
C ALA A 175 -18.35 13.20 -0.97
N PRO A 176 -18.70 14.45 -0.62
CA PRO A 176 -17.76 15.42 -0.02
C PRO A 176 -17.04 14.93 1.23
N ALA A 177 -17.77 14.37 2.19
CA ALA A 177 -17.21 13.79 3.41
C ALA A 177 -16.23 12.64 3.12
N ARG A 178 -16.49 11.86 2.07
CA ARG A 178 -15.65 10.74 1.65
C ARG A 178 -14.38 11.23 0.94
N ALA A 179 -14.49 12.27 0.12
CA ALA A 179 -13.35 12.95 -0.49
C ALA A 179 -12.40 13.50 0.57
N VAL A 180 -12.93 14.20 1.59
CA VAL A 180 -12.16 14.71 2.74
C VAL A 180 -11.40 13.59 3.44
N LYS A 181 -12.09 12.49 3.74
CA LYS A 181 -11.50 11.33 4.43
C LYS A 181 -10.38 10.68 3.63
N ILE A 182 -10.56 10.50 2.32
CA ILE A 182 -9.54 9.94 1.44
C ILE A 182 -8.33 10.88 1.33
N THR A 183 -8.55 12.18 1.17
CA THR A 183 -7.47 13.18 1.13
C THR A 183 -6.70 13.22 2.45
N ALA A 184 -7.38 13.08 3.59
CA ALA A 184 -6.72 12.97 4.90
C ALA A 184 -5.82 11.72 4.95
N MET A 185 -6.33 10.55 4.55
CA MET A 185 -5.54 9.31 4.55
C MET A 185 -4.30 9.38 3.64
N ILE A 186 -4.40 10.06 2.49
CA ILE A 186 -3.28 10.21 1.57
C ILE A 186 -2.20 11.10 2.19
N ASN A 187 -2.58 12.25 2.74
CA ASN A 187 -1.64 13.16 3.38
C ASN A 187 -1.03 12.56 4.65
N ASP A 188 -1.80 11.79 5.41
CA ASP A 188 -1.32 11.09 6.61
C ASP A 188 -0.32 9.98 6.27
N ALA A 189 -0.58 9.22 5.20
CA ALA A 189 0.35 8.20 4.72
C ALA A 189 1.67 8.77 4.18
N ALA A 190 1.66 10.04 3.73
CA ALA A 190 2.86 10.76 3.32
C ALA A 190 3.63 11.37 4.49
N ALA A 191 3.02 11.44 5.69
CA ALA A 191 3.63 12.05 6.86
C ALA A 191 4.58 11.07 7.61
N PRO A 192 5.65 11.56 8.25
CA PRO A 192 6.09 12.96 8.27
C PRO A 192 6.73 13.39 6.93
N ALA A 193 6.34 14.55 6.42
CA ALA A 193 6.85 15.11 5.16
C ALA A 193 7.47 16.50 5.39
N VAL A 194 8.72 16.67 4.99
CA VAL A 194 9.41 17.97 5.04
C VAL A 194 8.87 18.85 3.92
N ILE A 195 8.22 19.96 4.27
CA ILE A 195 7.69 20.94 3.30
C ILE A 195 8.79 21.94 2.94
N ASP A 196 9.47 22.46 3.96
CA ASP A 196 10.62 23.35 3.81
C ASP A 196 11.57 23.19 5.01
N LYS A 197 12.62 24.01 5.06
CA LYS A 197 13.65 23.98 6.11
C LYS A 197 13.11 24.13 7.54
N ASN A 198 11.95 24.75 7.71
CA ASN A 198 11.34 25.13 8.98
C ASN A 198 9.95 24.50 9.19
N THR A 199 9.38 23.84 8.18
CA THR A 199 8.00 23.32 8.20
C THR A 199 7.96 21.84 7.86
N VAL A 200 7.35 21.05 8.74
CA VAL A 200 7.11 19.61 8.52
C VAL A 200 5.62 19.32 8.66
N LEU A 201 5.04 18.62 7.69
CA LEU A 201 3.73 17.99 7.84
C LEU A 201 3.89 16.76 8.72
N MET A 202 3.27 16.78 9.90
CA MET A 202 3.31 15.71 10.89
C MET A 202 2.23 14.67 10.69
N GLY A 203 1.10 15.05 10.09
CA GLY A 203 -0.02 14.15 9.84
C GLY A 203 -1.21 14.86 9.24
N ALA A 204 -2.25 14.09 8.91
CA ALA A 204 -3.51 14.63 8.44
C ALA A 204 -4.69 13.81 8.96
N LYS A 205 -5.80 14.47 9.26
CA LYS A 205 -7.02 13.81 9.72
C LYS A 205 -8.26 14.46 9.12
N SER A 206 -9.34 13.69 9.06
CA SER A 206 -10.65 14.19 8.68
C SER A 206 -11.49 14.44 9.93
N GLU A 207 -12.03 15.64 10.07
CA GLU A 207 -13.06 16.00 11.05
C GLU A 207 -14.34 16.35 10.29
N ASP A 208 -15.23 15.37 10.12
CA ASP A 208 -16.43 15.47 9.29
C ASP A 208 -16.12 15.92 7.85
N MET A 209 -16.48 17.16 7.50
CA MET A 209 -16.20 17.77 6.20
C MET A 209 -14.95 18.67 6.19
N THR A 210 -14.16 18.63 7.27
CA THR A 210 -12.92 19.40 7.40
C THR A 210 -11.71 18.49 7.26
N LEU A 211 -10.86 18.78 6.28
CA LEU A 211 -9.51 18.22 6.19
C LEU A 211 -8.61 19.00 7.16
N VAL A 212 -8.06 18.34 8.18
CA VAL A 212 -7.11 18.96 9.11
C VAL A 212 -5.71 18.49 8.78
N LEU A 213 -4.85 19.42 8.38
CA LEU A 213 -3.44 19.20 8.10
C LEU A 213 -2.62 19.67 9.32
N GLN A 214 -1.84 18.78 9.91
CA GLN A 214 -1.06 19.06 11.12
C GLN A 214 0.39 19.32 10.74
N TYR A 215 0.86 20.52 10.99
CA TYR A 215 2.21 20.98 10.71
C TYR A 215 2.96 21.25 12.00
N GLN A 216 4.26 21.02 11.99
CA GLN A 216 5.18 21.47 13.00
C GLN A 216 6.12 22.50 12.40
N LEU A 217 6.23 23.65 13.08
CA LEU A 217 7.13 24.73 12.71
C LEU A 217 8.31 24.77 13.67
N PHE A 218 9.50 24.92 13.09
CA PHE A 218 10.78 24.97 13.78
C PHE A 218 11.57 26.22 13.41
N GLY A 219 12.46 26.62 14.32
CA GLY A 219 13.47 27.65 14.09
C GLY A 219 13.12 29.01 14.69
N ASP A 220 14.18 29.75 15.03
CA ASP A 220 14.17 31.03 15.74
C ASP A 220 13.36 32.14 15.05
N VAL A 221 12.99 31.94 13.77
CA VAL A 221 12.19 32.88 12.98
C VAL A 221 10.79 33.09 13.58
N PHE A 222 10.27 32.12 14.34
CA PHE A 222 8.94 32.18 14.93
C PHE A 222 8.93 32.45 16.45
N ASP A 223 10.10 32.61 17.08
CA ASP A 223 10.21 32.79 18.55
C ASP A 223 9.40 34.01 19.05
N ASN A 224 9.34 35.09 18.26
CA ASN A 224 8.71 36.35 18.65
C ASN A 224 7.31 36.58 18.04
N VAL A 225 6.79 35.65 17.23
CA VAL A 225 5.52 35.83 16.52
C VAL A 225 4.38 35.26 17.37
N SER A 226 3.39 36.08 17.75
CA SER A 226 2.21 35.56 18.44
C SER A 226 1.34 34.70 17.51
N PRO A 227 0.56 33.73 18.01
CA PRO A 227 -0.29 32.88 17.18
C PRO A 227 -1.29 33.68 16.35
N GLU A 228 -1.82 34.78 16.91
CA GLU A 228 -2.74 35.70 16.25
C GLU A 228 -2.07 36.44 15.09
N THR A 229 -0.86 36.95 15.31
CA THR A 229 -0.07 37.61 14.27
C THR A 229 0.29 36.63 13.16
N PHE A 230 0.66 35.40 13.52
CA PHE A 230 0.91 34.32 12.57
C PHE A 230 -0.33 34.00 11.73
N GLN A 231 -1.49 33.79 12.38
CA GLN A 231 -2.74 33.51 11.68
C GLN A 231 -3.12 34.65 10.74
N PHE A 232 -3.04 35.90 11.19
CA PHE A 232 -3.35 37.06 10.38
C PHE A 232 -2.44 37.15 9.14
N ALA A 233 -1.12 36.99 9.33
CA ALA A 233 -0.15 37.04 8.23
C ALA A 233 -0.31 35.88 7.24
N MET A 234 -0.60 34.68 7.75
CA MET A 234 -0.70 33.47 6.94
C MET A 234 -2.07 33.30 6.26
N ASN A 235 -3.11 34.02 6.71
CA ASN A 235 -4.48 33.81 6.24
C ASN A 235 -4.59 33.93 4.71
N SER A 236 -4.05 35.02 4.13
CA SER A 236 -4.08 35.23 2.67
C SER A 236 -3.28 34.15 1.92
N THR A 237 -2.09 33.82 2.40
CA THR A 237 -1.21 32.81 1.79
C THR A 237 -1.85 31.42 1.79
N LEU A 238 -2.42 30.99 2.92
CA LEU A 238 -3.05 29.68 3.06
C LEU A 238 -4.39 29.60 2.35
N THR A 239 -5.15 30.69 2.33
CA THR A 239 -6.36 30.80 1.49
C THR A 239 -6.00 30.66 0.02
N ASN A 240 -4.99 31.39 -0.45
CA ASN A 240 -4.55 31.28 -1.84
C ASN A 240 -4.05 29.85 -2.15
N ALA A 241 -3.21 29.27 -1.30
CA ALA A 241 -2.72 27.91 -1.47
C ALA A 241 -3.87 26.89 -1.56
N ALA A 242 -4.84 26.95 -0.64
CA ALA A 242 -6.02 26.09 -0.63
C ALA A 242 -6.92 26.29 -1.87
N CYS A 243 -7.05 27.53 -2.35
CA CYS A 243 -7.87 27.84 -3.51
C CYS A 243 -7.19 27.58 -4.86
N THR A 244 -5.86 27.54 -4.90
CA THR A 244 -5.08 27.17 -6.09
C THR A 244 -4.88 25.67 -6.24
N ASP A 245 -4.83 24.93 -5.13
CA ASP A 245 -4.70 23.48 -5.16
C ASP A 245 -6.01 22.85 -5.70
N PRO A 246 -5.97 22.05 -6.79
CA PRO A 246 -7.18 21.48 -7.38
C PRO A 246 -7.99 20.60 -6.42
N ILE A 247 -7.32 19.85 -5.54
CA ILE A 247 -7.96 18.97 -4.54
C ILE A 247 -8.67 19.82 -3.49
N TYR A 248 -7.94 20.76 -2.87
CA TYR A 248 -8.48 21.58 -1.80
C TYR A 248 -9.59 22.50 -2.31
N ARG A 249 -9.40 23.10 -3.49
CA ARG A 249 -10.42 23.90 -4.15
C ARG A 249 -11.68 23.09 -4.45
N HIS A 250 -11.55 21.86 -4.94
CA HIS A 250 -12.71 21.00 -5.18
C HIS A 250 -13.42 20.69 -3.85
N LEU A 251 -12.68 20.29 -2.82
CA LEU A 251 -13.20 19.99 -1.48
C LEU A 251 -13.97 21.18 -0.89
N ILE A 252 -13.43 22.40 -1.02
CA ILE A 252 -14.08 23.64 -0.59
C ILE A 252 -15.36 23.92 -1.40
N LYS A 253 -15.31 23.75 -2.73
CA LYS A 253 -16.48 23.95 -3.61
C LYS A 253 -17.65 23.03 -3.28
N VAL A 254 -17.39 21.83 -2.80
CA VAL A 254 -18.43 20.86 -2.42
C VAL A 254 -18.89 21.01 -0.96
N GLY A 255 -18.55 22.13 -0.31
CA GLY A 255 -19.01 22.50 1.03
C GLY A 255 -18.10 22.04 2.18
N GLY A 256 -16.93 21.47 1.88
CA GLY A 256 -15.93 21.13 2.88
C GLY A 256 -15.05 22.32 3.29
N ALA A 257 -14.10 22.05 4.18
CA ALA A 257 -13.11 23.02 4.63
C ALA A 257 -11.71 22.40 4.75
N VAL A 258 -10.67 23.22 4.65
CA VAL A 258 -9.27 22.83 4.92
C VAL A 258 -8.76 23.63 6.10
N ARG A 259 -8.36 22.93 7.17
CA ARG A 259 -7.77 23.52 8.37
C ARG A 259 -6.28 23.20 8.43
N PHE A 260 -5.47 24.25 8.36
CA PHE A 260 -4.04 24.20 8.58
C PHE A 260 -3.78 24.41 10.07
N GLN A 261 -3.38 23.36 10.77
CA GLN A 261 -3.06 23.40 12.20
C GLN A 261 -1.54 23.36 12.37
N TYR A 262 -0.99 24.31 13.13
CA TYR A 262 0.44 24.47 13.36
C TYR A 262 0.75 24.32 14.85
N ASP A 263 1.68 23.41 15.15
CA ASP A 263 2.39 23.36 16.42
C ASP A 263 3.73 24.11 16.26
N ILE A 264 3.81 25.32 16.82
CA ILE A 264 4.94 26.24 16.70
C ILE A 264 5.88 25.99 17.88
N LEU A 265 7.07 25.45 17.61
CA LEU A 265 8.08 25.21 18.63
C LEU A 265 8.91 26.47 18.86
N LYS A 266 8.78 27.06 20.05
CA LYS A 266 9.53 28.25 20.49
C LYS A 266 10.48 27.92 21.63
N LYS A 267 11.47 28.78 21.89
CA LYS A 267 12.38 28.66 23.06
C LYS A 267 11.67 28.57 24.41
N GLY A 268 10.45 29.13 24.53
CA GLY A 268 9.65 29.13 25.76
C GLY A 268 8.58 28.04 25.85
N GLY A 269 8.40 27.20 24.82
CA GLY A 269 7.35 26.17 24.79
C GLY A 269 6.71 26.00 23.42
N MET A 270 5.63 25.23 23.37
CA MET A 270 4.86 24.97 22.15
C MET A 270 3.58 25.80 22.14
N GLU A 271 3.35 26.54 21.05
CA GLU A 271 2.12 27.28 20.82
C GLU A 271 1.35 26.71 19.63
N LYS A 272 0.03 26.89 19.61
CA LYS A 272 -0.84 26.38 18.54
C LYS A 272 -1.46 27.52 17.76
N ALA A 273 -1.43 27.40 16.43
CA ALA A 273 -2.16 28.28 15.53
C ALA A 273 -2.98 27.45 14.54
N ALA A 274 -4.13 27.95 14.13
CA ALA A 274 -4.94 27.28 13.11
C ALA A 274 -5.58 28.29 12.17
N VAL A 275 -5.58 27.99 10.87
CA VAL A 275 -6.28 28.74 9.84
C VAL A 275 -7.21 27.77 9.12
N THR A 276 -8.51 28.11 9.06
CA THR A 276 -9.50 27.29 8.34
C THR A 276 -9.97 28.06 7.11
N VAL A 277 -9.88 27.41 5.96
CA VAL A 277 -10.34 27.91 4.66
C VAL A 277 -11.58 27.12 4.26
N SER A 278 -12.71 27.79 4.15
CA SER A 278 -14.00 27.20 3.78
C SER A 278 -14.64 27.87 2.55
N SER A 279 -13.95 28.83 1.92
CA SER A 279 -14.44 29.52 0.73
C SER A 279 -13.30 29.94 -0.18
N CYS A 280 -13.52 29.72 -1.47
CA CYS A 280 -12.81 30.23 -2.62
C CYS A 280 -13.86 30.85 -3.56
#